data_AF-A0A919UAE8-F1
#
_entry.id   AF-A0A919UAE8-F1
#
_cell.length_a   1.000
_cell.length_b   1.000
_cell.length_c   1.000
_cell.angle_alpha   90.00
_cell.angle_beta   90.00
_cell.angle_gamma   90.00
#
_symmetry.space_group_name_H-M   'P 1'
#
loop_
_entity.id
_entity.type
_entity.pdbx_description
1 polymer ?
#
loop_
_entity_poly.entity_id
_entity_poly.type
_entity_poly.pdbx_seq_one_letter_code
_entity_poly.pdbx_strand_id
1 'polypeptide(L)'
;MQRDSGWQREPLDPDTAVEPGPPEQRRQAQVLAAIAAGGVLGACARYGASLVWPTAPGTFPWTTFWINITGCTLMGVLMVLITERGAAHPLARPFLGTGVLGGYTTFSTYAVDAQHLFDGRRAGLALLYLTATLVAALIAVWASATLTRRLVAPASGTRGDAS
;
A
#
# COMPACT_ATOMS: atom_id res chain seq x y z
N MET A 1 23.30 34.52 56.07
CA MET A 1 23.29 33.09 55.72
C MET A 1 22.38 32.94 54.49
N GLN A 2 22.95 33.17 53.30
CA GLN A 2 22.23 33.25 52.04
C GLN A 2 22.57 31.98 51.25
N ARG A 3 21.60 31.07 51.16
CA ARG A 3 21.73 29.87 50.31
C ARG A 3 21.42 30.31 48.89
N ASP A 4 22.46 30.61 48.13
CA ASP A 4 22.37 30.72 46.68
C ASP A 4 22.03 29.32 46.14
N SER A 5 20.74 29.06 45.93
CA SER A 5 20.28 27.89 45.20
C SER A 5 20.62 28.11 43.73
N GLY A 6 21.87 27.81 43.39
CA GLY A 6 22.36 27.71 42.03
C GLY A 6 21.62 26.61 41.31
N TRP A 7 20.46 26.94 40.74
CA TRP A 7 19.99 26.31 39.51
C TRP A 7 21.02 26.66 38.44
N GLN A 8 22.18 25.99 38.50
CA GLN A 8 23.08 25.92 37.36
C GLN A 8 22.23 25.32 36.26
N ARG A 9 21.99 26.12 35.22
CA ARG A 9 21.40 25.63 33.98
C ARG A 9 22.24 24.42 33.62
N GLU A 10 21.64 23.23 33.68
CA GLU A 10 22.23 22.02 33.11
C GLU A 10 22.79 22.47 31.76
N PRO A 11 24.11 22.39 31.53
CA PRO A 11 24.67 22.73 30.23
C PRO A 11 23.89 21.90 29.23
N LEU A 12 23.14 22.56 28.35
CA LEU A 12 22.47 21.90 27.23
C LEU A 12 23.55 21.08 26.54
N ASP A 13 23.49 19.77 26.75
CA ASP A 13 24.49 18.83 26.26
C ASP A 13 24.56 19.03 24.73
N PRO A 14 25.68 19.54 24.18
CA PRO A 14 25.80 19.80 22.76
C PRO A 14 25.60 18.53 21.92
N ASP A 15 25.71 17.35 22.53
CA ASP A 15 25.46 16.05 21.90
C ASP A 15 23.96 15.73 21.75
N THR A 16 23.07 16.57 22.28
CA THR A 16 21.62 16.53 21.99
C THR A 16 21.21 17.28 20.72
N ALA A 17 22.14 18.04 20.12
CA ALA A 17 21.96 18.47 18.75
C ALA A 17 21.91 17.21 17.89
N VAL A 18 20.76 16.94 17.25
CA VAL A 18 20.61 15.79 16.35
C VAL A 18 21.56 15.99 15.18
N GLU A 19 22.78 15.49 15.33
CA GLU A 19 23.79 15.43 14.29
C GLU A 19 23.16 14.74 13.08
N PRO A 20 23.32 15.30 11.87
CA PRO A 20 23.02 14.60 10.64
C PRO A 20 23.59 13.18 10.64
N GLY A 21 22.75 12.18 10.89
CA GLY A 21 23.14 10.78 10.71
C GLY A 21 23.72 10.55 9.31
N PRO A 22 24.59 9.54 9.12
CA PRO A 22 25.24 9.27 7.84
C PRO A 22 24.26 9.28 6.66
N PRO A 23 24.69 9.62 5.44
CA PRO A 23 23.82 9.75 4.27
C PRO A 23 22.87 8.55 4.04
N GLU A 24 23.33 7.35 4.37
CA GLU A 24 22.55 6.11 4.30
C GLU A 24 21.38 6.07 5.29
N GLN A 25 21.61 6.50 6.54
CA GLN A 25 20.59 6.56 7.58
C GLN A 25 19.50 7.60 7.24
N ARG A 26 19.90 8.77 6.69
CA ARG A 26 18.96 9.79 6.20
C ARG A 26 18.07 9.26 5.08
N ARG A 27 18.64 8.49 4.14
CA ARG A 27 17.90 7.87 3.05
C ARG A 27 16.92 6.82 3.55
N GLN A 28 17.31 5.99 4.51
CA GLN A 28 16.42 5.01 5.14
C GLN A 28 15.28 5.70 5.89
N ALA A 29 15.56 6.76 6.65
CA ALA A 29 14.54 7.56 7.33
C ALA A 29 13.54 8.16 6.34
N GLN A 30 14.00 8.68 5.20
CA GLN A 30 13.13 9.17 4.12
C GLN A 30 12.24 8.07 3.53
N VAL A 31 12.78 6.86 3.33
CA VAL A 31 12.00 5.71 2.85
C VAL A 31 10.94 5.31 3.87
N LEU A 32 11.29 5.20 5.15
CA LEU A 32 10.34 4.87 6.22
C LEU A 32 9.25 5.93 6.34
N ALA A 33 9.61 7.22 6.29
CA ALA A 33 8.65 8.31 6.31
C ALA A 33 7.69 8.25 5.11
N ALA A 34 8.21 7.92 3.91
CA ALA A 34 7.39 7.72 2.73
C ALA A 34 6.43 6.53 2.87
N ILE A 35 6.89 5.39 3.39
CA ILE A 35 6.04 4.23 3.65
C ILE A 35 4.95 4.59 4.67
N ALA A 36 5.32 5.26 5.77
CA ALA A 36 4.39 5.64 6.82
C ALA A 36 3.31 6.61 6.30
N ALA A 37 3.72 7.65 5.57
CA ALA A 37 2.78 8.61 4.98
C ALA A 37 1.81 7.92 4.00
N GLY A 38 2.33 7.06 3.11
CA GLY A 38 1.48 6.27 2.22
C GLY A 38 0.56 5.32 2.98
N GLY A 39 1.07 4.64 4.01
CA GLY A 39 0.34 3.69 4.83
C GLY A 39 -0.86 4.30 5.54
N VAL A 40 -0.69 5.50 6.11
CA VAL A 40 -1.79 6.27 6.71
C VAL A 40 -2.87 6.55 5.67
N LEU A 41 -2.50 7.05 4.49
CA LEU A 41 -3.45 7.34 3.41
C LEU A 41 -4.21 6.07 2.97
N GLY A 42 -3.49 4.96 2.76
CA GLY A 42 -4.07 3.68 2.39
C GLY A 42 -5.06 3.15 3.44
N ALA A 43 -4.65 3.16 4.70
CA ALA A 43 -5.48 2.70 5.81
C ALA A 43 -6.73 3.57 5.99
N CYS A 44 -6.61 4.90 5.89
CA CYS A 44 -7.74 5.82 5.92
C CYS A 44 -8.69 5.60 4.75
N ALA A 45 -8.18 5.38 3.53
CA ALA A 45 -9.01 5.09 2.36
C ALA A 45 -9.78 3.78 2.51
N ARG A 46 -9.12 2.72 3.01
CA ARG A 46 -9.76 1.44 3.34
C ARG A 46 -10.86 1.61 4.38
N TYR A 47 -10.55 2.29 5.49
CA TYR A 47 -11.53 2.53 6.55
C TYR A 47 -12.71 3.37 6.06
N GLY A 48 -12.44 4.42 5.29
CA GLY A 48 -13.46 5.25 4.65
C GLY A 48 -14.36 4.44 3.71
N ALA A 49 -13.80 3.52 2.92
CA ALA A 49 -14.60 2.62 2.08
C ALA A 49 -15.53 1.72 2.92
N SER A 50 -15.07 1.23 4.06
CA SER A 50 -15.91 0.48 5.02
C SER A 50 -17.04 1.32 5.63
N LEU A 51 -16.86 2.64 5.77
CA LEU A 51 -17.90 3.55 6.25
C LEU A 51 -18.92 3.89 5.17
N VAL A 52 -18.47 4.14 3.94
CA VAL A 52 -19.35 4.51 2.81
C VAL A 52 -20.13 3.31 2.29
N TRP A 53 -19.48 2.14 2.25
CA TRP A 53 -20.08 0.89 1.81
C TRP A 53 -19.97 -0.15 2.92
N PRO A 54 -20.83 -0.09 3.95
CA PRO A 54 -20.82 -1.12 4.99
C PRO A 54 -21.38 -2.43 4.43
N THR A 55 -20.80 -3.55 4.85
CA THR A 55 -21.33 -4.88 4.51
C THR A 55 -22.08 -5.47 5.70
N ALA A 56 -23.28 -5.99 5.44
CA ALA A 56 -24.10 -6.60 6.48
C ALA A 56 -23.48 -7.91 7.02
N PRO A 57 -23.57 -8.19 8.33
CA PRO A 57 -23.06 -9.42 8.91
C PRO A 57 -23.63 -10.67 8.23
N GLY A 58 -22.79 -11.68 8.04
CA GLY A 58 -23.17 -12.94 7.40
C GLY A 58 -23.35 -12.87 5.87
N THR A 59 -23.27 -11.69 5.25
CA THR A 59 -23.34 -11.56 3.78
C THR A 59 -21.95 -11.60 3.15
N PHE A 60 -21.89 -11.66 1.82
CA PHE A 60 -20.61 -11.63 1.11
C PHE A 60 -19.88 -10.31 1.41
N PRO A 61 -18.63 -10.32 1.92
CA PRO A 61 -17.86 -9.12 2.30
C PRO A 61 -17.42 -8.25 1.10
N TRP A 62 -18.38 -7.59 0.45
CA TRP A 62 -18.18 -6.85 -0.80
C TRP A 62 -17.15 -5.74 -0.68
N THR A 63 -17.11 -5.04 0.45
CA THR A 63 -16.17 -3.93 0.66
C THR A 63 -14.73 -4.43 0.63
N THR A 64 -14.42 -5.42 1.47
CA THR A 64 -13.08 -6.03 1.55
C THR A 64 -12.69 -6.70 0.23
N PHE A 65 -13.65 -7.34 -0.45
CA PHE A 65 -13.46 -7.92 -1.79
C PHE A 65 -12.97 -6.88 -2.80
N TRP A 66 -13.70 -5.77 -2.94
CA TRP A 66 -13.37 -4.73 -3.91
C TRP A 66 -12.10 -3.96 -3.54
N ILE A 67 -11.85 -3.72 -2.26
CA ILE A 67 -10.61 -3.12 -1.78
C ILE A 67 -9.40 -3.95 -2.23
N ASN A 68 -9.44 -5.27 -2.01
CA ASN A 68 -8.34 -6.14 -2.41
C ASN A 68 -8.19 -6.23 -3.94
N ILE A 69 -9.30 -6.34 -4.71
CA ILE A 69 -9.23 -6.42 -6.17
C ILE A 69 -8.68 -5.12 -6.77
N THR A 70 -9.21 -3.97 -6.38
CA THR A 70 -8.76 -2.67 -6.89
C THR A 70 -7.32 -2.40 -6.48
N GLY A 71 -6.92 -2.75 -5.27
CA GLY A 71 -5.53 -2.65 -4.82
C GLY A 71 -4.58 -3.55 -5.64
N CYS A 72 -4.99 -4.79 -5.92
CA CYS A 72 -4.25 -5.71 -6.79
C CYS A 72 -4.14 -5.20 -8.24
N THR A 73 -5.21 -4.62 -8.80
CA THR A 73 -5.16 -3.94 -10.11
C THR A 73 -4.14 -2.82 -10.10
N LEU A 74 -4.20 -1.91 -9.11
CA LEU A 74 -3.27 -0.79 -8.99
C LEU A 74 -1.82 -1.28 -8.82
N MET A 75 -1.60 -2.35 -8.07
CA MET A 75 -0.28 -2.95 -7.89
C MET A 75 0.29 -3.51 -9.20
N GLY A 76 -0.54 -4.17 -10.02
CA GLY A 76 -0.13 -4.66 -11.33
C GLY A 76 0.27 -3.53 -12.30
N VAL A 77 -0.49 -2.42 -12.31
CA VAL A 77 -0.12 -1.19 -13.05
C VAL A 77 1.20 -0.63 -12.53
N LEU A 78 1.30 -0.44 -11.21
CA LEU A 78 2.46 0.15 -10.55
C LEU A 78 3.73 -0.65 -10.82
N MET A 79 3.64 -1.99 -10.80
CA MET A 79 4.78 -2.87 -11.05
C MET A 79 5.37 -2.64 -12.44
N VAL A 80 4.52 -2.48 -13.47
CA VAL A 80 4.97 -2.21 -14.85
C VAL A 80 5.58 -0.82 -14.96
N LEU A 81 4.88 0.20 -14.45
CA LEU A 81 5.34 1.59 -14.55
C LEU A 81 6.70 1.80 -13.85
N ILE A 82 6.91 1.19 -12.69
CA ILE A 82 8.16 1.33 -11.95
C ILE A 82 9.28 0.49 -12.58
N THR A 83 8.99 -0.76 -12.96
CA THR A 83 10.03 -1.71 -13.40
C THR A 83 10.49 -1.45 -14.83
N GLU A 84 9.58 -1.06 -15.72
CA GLU A 84 9.85 -1.03 -17.16
C GLU A 84 10.11 0.38 -17.70
N ARG A 85 9.61 1.44 -17.03
CA ARG A 85 9.83 2.83 -17.46
C ARG A 85 10.93 3.57 -16.71
N GLY A 86 11.48 3.00 -15.63
CA GLY A 86 12.73 3.43 -14.99
C GLY A 86 12.81 4.87 -14.43
N ALA A 87 11.79 5.71 -14.60
CA ALA A 87 11.83 7.14 -14.32
C ALA A 87 11.14 7.56 -13.01
N ALA A 88 10.71 6.60 -12.18
CA ALA A 88 10.04 6.91 -10.93
C ALA A 88 11.04 7.37 -9.86
N HIS A 89 10.72 8.45 -9.14
CA HIS A 89 11.48 8.91 -7.98
C HIS A 89 11.77 7.74 -7.01
N PRO A 90 12.96 7.63 -6.39
CA PRO A 90 13.32 6.49 -5.54
C PRO A 90 12.32 6.20 -4.40
N LEU A 91 11.61 7.23 -3.94
CA LEU A 91 10.58 7.12 -2.90
C LEU A 91 9.19 6.74 -3.42
N ALA A 92 8.93 6.80 -4.73
CA ALA A 92 7.62 6.49 -5.30
C ALA A 92 7.24 5.02 -5.09
N ARG A 93 8.20 4.09 -5.24
CA ARG A 93 7.99 2.66 -4.99
C ARG A 93 7.61 2.36 -3.54
N PRO A 94 8.39 2.77 -2.52
CA PRO A 94 8.01 2.53 -1.13
C PRO A 94 6.74 3.29 -0.72
N PHE A 95 6.53 4.53 -1.19
CA PHE A 95 5.33 5.30 -0.89
C PHE A 95 4.06 4.64 -1.45
N LEU A 96 4.01 4.35 -2.77
CA LEU A 96 2.81 3.84 -3.44
C LEU A 96 2.61 2.35 -3.19
N GLY A 97 3.66 1.54 -3.32
CA GLY A 97 3.56 0.08 -3.23
C GLY A 97 3.40 -0.37 -1.78
N THR A 98 4.41 -0.12 -0.96
CA THR A 98 4.41 -0.59 0.44
C THR A 98 3.52 0.26 1.33
N GLY A 99 3.53 1.59 1.15
CA GLY A 99 2.70 2.51 1.91
C GLY A 99 1.22 2.44 1.50
N VAL A 100 0.85 3.13 0.42
CA VAL A 100 -0.56 3.33 0.02
C VAL A 100 -1.25 2.00 -0.26
N LEU A 101 -0.73 1.18 -1.17
CA LEU A 101 -1.37 -0.09 -1.53
C LEU A 101 -1.30 -1.12 -0.40
N GLY A 102 -0.20 -1.15 0.37
CA GLY A 102 -0.07 -2.00 1.55
C GLY A 102 -1.04 -1.64 2.68
N GLY A 103 -1.30 -0.36 2.92
CA GLY A 103 -2.29 0.11 3.90
C GLY A 103 -3.74 -0.01 3.42
N TYR A 104 -3.96 0.16 2.12
CA TYR A 104 -5.27 0.07 1.47
C TYR A 104 -5.76 -1.38 1.38
N THR A 105 -4.92 -2.32 0.99
CA THR A 105 -5.30 -3.75 0.92
C THR A 105 -5.23 -4.40 2.30
N THR A 106 -5.95 -5.51 2.49
CA THR A 106 -5.94 -6.21 3.79
C THR A 106 -6.22 -7.70 3.66
N PHE A 107 -5.27 -8.51 4.14
CA PHE A 107 -5.44 -9.95 4.30
C PHE A 107 -6.07 -10.31 5.65
N SER A 108 -5.75 -9.56 6.71
CA SER A 108 -6.27 -9.85 8.06
C SER A 108 -7.78 -9.66 8.15
N THR A 109 -8.32 -8.55 7.62
CA THR A 109 -9.77 -8.33 7.58
C THR A 109 -10.45 -9.39 6.70
N TYR A 110 -9.85 -9.74 5.57
CA TYR A 110 -10.33 -10.82 4.70
C TYR A 110 -10.42 -12.18 5.42
N ALA A 111 -9.41 -12.54 6.22
CA ALA A 111 -9.43 -13.77 7.00
C ALA A 111 -10.49 -13.75 8.12
N VAL A 112 -10.64 -12.62 8.81
CA VAL A 112 -11.65 -12.43 9.86
C VAL A 112 -13.07 -12.47 9.27
N ASP A 113 -13.29 -11.84 8.12
CA ASP A 113 -14.57 -11.88 7.41
C ASP A 113 -14.95 -13.32 7.02
N ALA A 114 -13.99 -14.13 6.56
CA ALA A 114 -14.20 -15.54 6.28
C ALA A 114 -14.49 -16.35 7.56
N GLN A 115 -13.77 -16.10 8.66
CA GLN A 115 -14.03 -16.73 9.95
C GLN A 115 -15.46 -16.44 10.43
N HIS A 116 -15.91 -15.19 10.38
CA HIS A 116 -17.28 -14.82 10.76
C HIS A 116 -18.35 -15.55 9.93
N LEU A 117 -18.09 -15.81 8.65
CA LEU A 117 -18.98 -16.61 7.81
C LEU A 117 -19.02 -18.09 8.23
N PHE A 118 -17.88 -18.65 8.65
CA PHE A 118 -17.85 -20.00 9.20
C PHE A 118 -18.62 -20.09 10.52
N ASP A 119 -18.41 -19.14 11.43
CA ASP A 119 -19.12 -19.05 12.72
C ASP A 119 -20.63 -18.90 12.53
N GLY A 120 -21.04 -18.16 11.49
CA GLY A 120 -22.43 -18.02 11.07
C GLY A 120 -23.03 -19.26 10.38
N ARG A 121 -22.33 -20.40 10.37
CA ARG A 121 -22.70 -21.65 9.68
C ARG A 121 -22.89 -21.49 8.16
N ARG A 122 -22.22 -20.51 7.53
CA ARG A 122 -22.27 -20.21 6.09
C ARG A 122 -21.01 -20.66 5.37
N ALA A 123 -20.57 -21.90 5.60
CA ALA A 123 -19.30 -22.43 5.06
C ALA A 123 -19.18 -22.32 3.53
N GLY A 124 -20.27 -22.56 2.79
CA GLY A 124 -20.28 -22.41 1.33
C GLY A 124 -19.98 -20.97 0.88
N LEU A 125 -20.55 -19.97 1.59
CA LEU A 125 -20.30 -18.56 1.30
C LEU A 125 -18.88 -18.15 1.70
N ALA A 126 -18.35 -18.68 2.82
CA ALA A 126 -16.97 -18.46 3.23
C ALA A 126 -15.97 -18.98 2.19
N LEU A 127 -16.17 -20.22 1.71
CA LEU A 127 -15.32 -20.81 0.67
C LEU A 127 -15.43 -20.06 -0.66
N LEU A 128 -16.64 -19.64 -1.04
CA LEU A 128 -16.84 -18.80 -2.23
C LEU A 128 -16.10 -17.48 -2.08
N TYR A 129 -16.23 -16.79 -0.95
CA TYR A 129 -15.54 -15.55 -0.68
C TYR A 129 -14.02 -15.70 -0.75
N LEU A 130 -13.49 -16.76 -0.13
CA LEU A 130 -12.06 -17.02 -0.14
C LEU A 130 -11.52 -17.26 -1.56
N THR A 131 -12.15 -18.20 -2.27
CA THR A 131 -11.71 -18.59 -3.61
C THR A 131 -11.92 -17.48 -4.63
N ALA A 132 -13.08 -16.81 -4.62
CA ALA A 132 -13.39 -15.72 -5.54
C ALA A 132 -12.44 -14.53 -5.35
N THR A 133 -12.16 -14.14 -4.10
CA THR A 133 -11.24 -13.02 -3.83
C THR A 133 -9.83 -13.33 -4.34
N LEU A 134 -9.31 -14.52 -4.05
CA LEU A 134 -7.97 -14.93 -4.49
C LEU A 134 -7.88 -14.98 -6.02
N VAL A 135 -8.82 -15.65 -6.68
CA VAL A 135 -8.82 -15.79 -8.15
C VAL A 135 -8.97 -14.43 -8.81
N ALA A 136 -9.90 -13.59 -8.34
CA ALA A 136 -10.09 -12.26 -8.89
C ALA A 136 -8.87 -11.36 -8.69
N ALA A 137 -8.20 -11.42 -7.53
CA ALA A 137 -6.98 -10.68 -7.26
C ALA A 137 -5.84 -11.10 -8.22
N LEU A 138 -5.63 -12.41 -8.42
CA LEU A 138 -4.63 -12.91 -9.36
C LEU A 138 -4.91 -12.45 -10.79
N ILE A 139 -6.16 -12.60 -11.25
CA ILE A 139 -6.58 -12.12 -12.58
C ILE A 139 -6.36 -10.61 -12.69
N ALA A 140 -6.73 -9.83 -11.68
CA ALA A 140 -6.59 -8.38 -11.66
C ALA A 140 -5.12 -7.95 -11.80
N VAL A 141 -4.18 -8.57 -11.07
CA VAL A 141 -2.74 -8.28 -11.20
C VAL A 141 -2.25 -8.61 -12.62
N TRP A 142 -2.58 -9.80 -13.12
CA TRP A 142 -2.10 -10.26 -14.43
C TRP A 142 -2.65 -9.43 -15.58
N ALA A 143 -3.97 -9.18 -15.56
CA ALA A 143 -4.66 -8.40 -16.58
C ALA A 143 -4.15 -6.95 -16.59
N SER A 144 -4.06 -6.30 -15.43
CA SER A 144 -3.61 -4.92 -15.33
C SER A 144 -2.14 -4.76 -15.74
N ALA A 145 -1.25 -5.66 -15.32
CA ALA A 145 0.15 -5.62 -15.75
C ALA A 145 0.28 -5.82 -17.28
N THR A 146 -0.44 -6.79 -17.84
CA THR A 146 -0.41 -7.06 -19.29
C THR A 146 -0.98 -5.90 -20.10
N LEU A 147 -2.10 -5.33 -19.66
CA LEU A 147 -2.71 -4.16 -20.29
C LEU A 147 -1.79 -2.95 -20.22
N THR A 148 -1.22 -2.68 -19.05
CA THR A 148 -0.29 -1.55 -18.85
C THR A 148 0.91 -1.69 -19.79
N ARG A 149 1.52 -2.88 -19.90
CA ARG A 149 2.61 -3.12 -20.86
C ARG A 149 2.22 -2.79 -22.29
N ARG A 150 1.04 -3.22 -22.74
CA ARG A 150 0.55 -2.96 -24.11
C ARG A 150 0.35 -1.47 -24.38
N LEU A 151 -0.19 -0.75 -23.40
CA LEU A 151 -0.45 0.69 -23.52
C LEU A 151 0.84 1.52 -23.43
N VAL A 152 1.86 0.98 -22.76
CA VAL A 152 3.12 1.66 -22.47
C VAL A 152 4.23 1.25 -23.47
N ALA A 153 4.00 0.23 -24.31
CA ALA A 153 4.91 -0.14 -25.39
C ALA A 153 5.03 1.01 -26.43
N PRO A 154 6.24 1.36 -26.91
CA PRO A 154 6.39 2.33 -27.99
C PRO A 154 5.66 1.81 -29.23
N ALA A 155 4.84 2.65 -29.86
CA ALA A 155 4.28 2.35 -31.18
C ALA A 155 5.45 2.12 -32.14
N SER A 156 5.74 0.86 -32.46
CA SER A 156 6.74 0.50 -33.46
C SER A 156 6.29 1.13 -34.78
N GLY A 157 7.06 2.13 -35.22
CA GLY A 157 6.78 2.91 -36.42
C GLY A 157 6.64 2.01 -37.64
N THR A 158 5.47 2.04 -38.25
CA THR A 158 5.27 1.66 -39.64
C THR A 158 5.96 2.70 -40.53
N ARG A 159 7.25 2.50 -40.77
CA ARG A 159 8.06 3.22 -41.77
C ARG A 159 9.26 2.33 -42.07
N GLY A 160 9.42 1.70 -43.23
CA GLY A 160 8.60 1.60 -44.43
C GLY A 160 9.44 0.83 -45.42
N ASP A 161 8.90 -0.24 -46.00
CA ASP A 161 9.56 -0.96 -47.11
C ASP A 161 8.68 -0.76 -48.34
N ALA A 162 8.78 0.45 -48.89
CA ALA A 162 8.37 0.78 -50.24
C ALA A 162 9.58 1.38 -50.95
N SER A 163 10.39 0.51 -51.54
CA SER A 163 11.25 0.79 -52.70
C SER A 163 11.84 -0.51 -53.20
#